data_AF-A0A7L2M0K0-F1
#
_entry.id   AF-A0A7L2M0K0-F1
#
_cell.length_a   1.000
_cell.length_b   1.000
_cell.length_c   1.000
_cell.angle_alpha   90.00
_cell.angle_beta   90.00
_cell.angle_gamma   90.00
#
_symmetry.space_group_name_H-M   'P 1'
#
loop_
_entity.id
_entity.type
_entity.pdbx_description
1 polymer ?
#
loop_
_entity_poly.entity_id
_entity_poly.type
_entity_poly.pdbx_seq_one_letter_code
_entity_poly.pdbx_strand_id
1 'polypeptide(L)'
;MLRLLLLQVLASCLWLGHSKVVTSFETSCPQFFYKNSTPDNSLEPQNPARICQHYKNAYRYATLYDKDLRIPVYSAYKYQPGPGNRSKSWFVEPQLINPTYPKEMDTEHSIKQRYKNITTQQIGQSQAINQDYNNLQGLNRGHLNPNFHQSGQDNRTATFTLTNIVPQNSTLNQGA
;
A
#
# COMPACT_ATOMS: atom_id res chain seq x y z
N MET A 1 18.89 37.57 15.44
CA MET A 1 19.54 36.51 14.64
C MET A 1 19.16 35.11 15.11
N LEU A 2 19.49 34.68 16.34
CA LEU A 2 19.23 33.31 16.82
C LEU A 2 17.73 32.91 16.84
N ARG A 3 16.83 33.84 17.22
CA ARG A 3 15.38 33.59 17.18
C ARG A 3 14.82 33.38 15.77
N LEU A 4 15.36 34.06 14.75
CA LEU A 4 14.95 33.86 13.35
C LEU A 4 15.44 32.51 12.80
N LEU A 5 16.65 32.09 13.19
CA LEU A 5 17.20 30.76 12.84
C LEU A 5 16.37 29.62 13.46
N LEU A 6 15.94 29.76 14.72
CA LEU A 6 15.06 28.78 15.39
C LEU A 6 13.67 28.68 14.73
N LEU A 7 13.09 29.80 14.29
CA LEU A 7 11.82 29.83 13.54
C LEU A 7 11.94 29.17 12.16
N GLN A 8 13.07 29.35 11.47
CA GLN A 8 13.33 28.69 10.18
C GLN A 8 13.51 27.18 10.33
N VAL A 9 14.17 26.71 11.39
CA VAL A 9 14.31 25.27 11.70
C VAL A 9 12.96 24.63 12.09
N LEU A 10 12.10 25.36 12.83
CA LEU A 10 10.75 24.89 13.12
C LEU A 10 9.86 24.84 11.87
N ALA A 11 10.00 25.79 10.95
CA ALA A 11 9.25 25.81 9.69
C ALA A 11 9.72 24.74 8.69
N SER A 12 11.00 24.37 8.67
CA SER A 12 11.49 23.24 7.87
C SER A 12 11.11 21.87 8.46
N CYS A 13 10.89 21.79 9.77
CA CYS A 13 10.27 20.62 10.43
C CYS A 13 8.74 20.50 10.18
N LEU A 14 8.09 21.50 9.59
CA LEU A 14 6.69 21.45 9.17
C LEU A 14 6.50 20.92 7.74
N TRP A 15 7.56 20.44 7.09
CA TRP A 15 7.41 19.51 5.98
C TRP A 15 7.00 18.14 6.54
N LEU A 16 5.82 18.10 7.16
CA LEU A 16 5.05 16.89 7.36
C LEU A 16 4.95 16.26 5.98
N GLY A 17 5.68 15.16 5.76
CA GLY A 17 5.76 14.52 4.46
C GLY A 17 4.36 14.32 3.88
N HIS A 18 4.08 15.00 2.77
CA HIS A 18 2.79 14.91 2.11
C HIS A 18 2.70 13.54 1.41
N SER A 19 1.77 12.72 1.95
CA SER A 19 0.95 11.66 1.31
C SER A 19 1.47 10.20 1.13
N LYS A 20 0.73 9.24 1.71
CA LYS A 20 0.23 7.96 1.10
C LYS A 20 -0.83 8.34 0.03
N VAL A 21 -1.26 7.42 -0.84
CA VAL A 21 -2.09 7.68 -2.05
C VAL A 21 -1.70 9.01 -2.71
N VAL A 22 -0.72 8.93 -3.59
CA VAL A 22 0.04 10.05 -4.11
C VAL A 22 -0.47 10.48 -5.49
N THR A 23 -0.16 11.70 -5.89
CA THR A 23 -0.43 12.18 -7.25
C THR A 23 0.64 11.74 -8.24
N SER A 24 1.90 11.58 -7.78
CA SER A 24 3.02 11.09 -8.59
C SER A 24 3.96 10.20 -7.78
N PHE A 25 4.37 9.08 -8.37
CA PHE A 25 5.40 8.23 -7.78
C PHE A 25 6.79 8.86 -7.85
N GLU A 26 7.06 9.66 -8.89
CA GLU A 26 8.37 10.28 -9.15
C GLU A 26 8.81 11.20 -8.01
N THR A 27 7.85 11.90 -7.38
CA THR A 27 8.13 12.83 -6.29
C THR A 27 7.94 12.22 -4.91
N SER A 28 7.18 11.13 -4.78
CA SER A 28 6.81 10.58 -3.47
C SER A 28 7.56 9.31 -3.06
N CYS A 29 7.74 8.35 -3.97
CA CYS A 29 8.48 7.13 -3.68
C CYS A 29 9.24 6.55 -4.90
N PRO A 30 10.04 7.37 -5.60
CA PRO A 30 10.72 6.96 -6.82
C PRO A 30 11.74 5.84 -6.56
N GLN A 31 12.26 5.73 -5.33
CA GLN A 31 13.31 4.78 -4.97
C GLN A 31 12.95 3.31 -5.21
N PHE A 32 11.67 2.95 -5.36
CA PHE A 32 11.25 1.56 -5.64
C PHE A 32 11.26 1.21 -7.11
N PHE A 33 11.43 2.18 -7.99
CA PHE A 33 11.46 2.01 -9.43
C PHE A 33 12.91 1.92 -9.92
N TYR A 34 13.11 1.19 -11.00
CA TYR A 34 14.43 1.07 -11.61
C TYR A 34 14.95 2.44 -12.03
N LYS A 35 16.15 2.81 -11.58
CA LYS A 35 16.76 4.14 -11.80
C LYS A 35 15.85 5.32 -11.42
N ASN A 36 14.96 5.15 -10.44
CA ASN A 36 13.99 6.17 -10.04
C ASN A 36 13.01 6.60 -11.16
N SER A 37 12.84 5.77 -12.20
CA SER A 37 11.99 6.06 -13.35
C SER A 37 10.75 5.18 -13.33
N THR A 38 9.58 5.81 -13.26
CA THR A 38 8.29 5.10 -13.27
C THR A 38 7.95 4.62 -14.67
N PRO A 39 7.13 3.56 -14.82
CA PRO A 39 6.52 3.23 -16.11
C PRO A 39 5.76 4.43 -16.67
N ASP A 40 5.59 4.46 -17.99
CA ASP A 40 4.69 5.43 -18.62
C ASP A 40 3.22 5.13 -18.24
N ASN A 41 2.31 6.02 -18.65
CA ASN A 41 0.89 5.91 -18.32
C ASN A 41 0.13 4.87 -19.18
N SER A 42 0.80 4.03 -19.98
CA SER A 42 0.13 3.02 -20.82
C SER A 42 -0.64 1.97 -20.02
N LEU A 43 -0.24 1.74 -18.78
CA LEU A 43 -0.88 0.83 -17.84
C LEU A 43 -1.83 1.55 -16.87
N GLU A 44 -2.08 2.85 -17.03
CA GLU A 44 -2.93 3.60 -16.12
C GLU A 44 -4.42 3.24 -16.32
N PRO A 45 -5.11 2.71 -15.29
CA PRO A 45 -6.54 2.41 -15.38
C PRO A 45 -7.38 3.69 -15.36
N GLN A 46 -8.69 3.56 -15.64
CA GLN A 46 -9.61 4.71 -15.67
C GLN A 46 -9.73 5.42 -14.31
N ASN A 47 -9.71 4.66 -13.21
CA ASN A 47 -9.82 5.19 -11.86
C ASN A 47 -8.62 4.77 -10.99
N PRO A 48 -7.43 5.35 -11.22
CA PRO A 48 -6.19 4.90 -10.61
C PRO A 48 -6.05 5.40 -9.17
N ALA A 49 -5.31 4.64 -8.38
CA ALA A 49 -4.65 5.12 -7.17
C ALA A 49 -3.16 4.74 -7.25
N ARG A 50 -2.29 5.75 -7.15
CA ARG A 50 -0.85 5.57 -7.00
C ARG A 50 -0.55 5.47 -5.52
N ILE A 51 -0.10 4.33 -5.02
CA ILE A 51 0.04 4.11 -3.58
C ILE A 51 1.51 3.87 -3.24
N CYS A 52 2.10 4.75 -2.45
CA CYS A 52 3.37 4.48 -1.76
C CYS A 52 3.03 3.78 -0.44
N GLN A 53 3.20 2.46 -0.40
CA GLN A 53 2.84 1.66 0.78
C GLN A 53 3.67 2.06 1.98
N HIS A 54 2.99 2.46 3.05
CA HIS A 54 3.63 3.02 4.24
C HIS A 54 3.20 2.23 5.47
N TYR A 55 4.20 1.68 6.16
CA TYR A 55 4.02 0.86 7.34
C TYR A 55 5.13 1.14 8.36
N LYS A 56 4.74 1.41 9.61
CA LYS A 56 5.66 1.70 10.72
C LYS A 56 6.60 2.87 10.39
N ASN A 57 6.00 3.98 9.96
CA ASN A 57 6.69 5.24 9.64
C ASN A 57 7.74 5.16 8.52
N ALA A 58 7.62 4.17 7.62
CA ALA A 58 8.49 4.05 6.46
C ALA A 58 7.71 3.61 5.22
N TYR A 59 8.10 4.15 4.07
CA TYR A 59 7.66 3.63 2.79
C TYR A 59 8.36 2.30 2.50
N ARG A 60 7.62 1.33 1.96
CA ARG A 60 8.06 -0.06 1.82
C ARG A 60 8.11 -0.54 0.37
N TYR A 61 7.17 -0.11 -0.45
CA TYR A 61 7.10 -0.33 -1.90
C TYR A 61 6.06 0.61 -2.53
N ALA A 62 5.86 0.51 -3.85
CA ALA A 62 4.85 1.26 -4.57
C ALA A 62 3.88 0.32 -5.32
N THR A 63 2.62 0.72 -5.43
CA THR A 63 1.58 -0.03 -6.15
C THR A 63 0.70 0.91 -6.94
N LEU A 64 0.58 0.68 -8.25
CA LEU A 64 -0.49 1.28 -9.06
C LEU A 64 -1.72 0.38 -8.93
N TYR A 65 -2.84 0.96 -8.53
CA TYR A 65 -4.04 0.25 -8.17
C TYR A 65 -5.24 0.74 -8.98
N ASP A 66 -6.05 -0.19 -9.48
CA ASP A 66 -7.33 0.11 -10.12
C ASP A 66 -8.43 0.07 -9.06
N LYS A 67 -9.05 1.22 -8.77
CA LYS A 67 -10.11 1.30 -7.74
C LYS A 67 -11.45 0.71 -8.21
N ASP A 68 -11.69 0.66 -9.52
CA ASP A 68 -12.93 0.13 -10.08
C ASP A 68 -12.90 -1.39 -10.06
N LEU A 69 -11.80 -1.99 -10.52
CA LEU A 69 -11.57 -3.44 -10.47
C LEU A 69 -11.12 -3.93 -9.10
N ARG A 70 -10.68 -3.02 -8.22
CA ARG A 70 -10.18 -3.30 -6.87
C ARG A 70 -8.99 -4.26 -6.87
N ILE A 71 -8.11 -4.14 -7.86
CA ILE A 71 -6.90 -4.96 -8.00
C ILE A 71 -5.68 -4.08 -8.27
N PRO A 72 -4.48 -4.48 -7.82
CA PRO A 72 -3.26 -3.86 -8.30
C PRO A 72 -3.04 -4.14 -9.78
N VAL A 73 -2.65 -3.10 -10.51
CA VAL A 73 -2.17 -3.22 -11.88
C VAL A 73 -0.71 -3.70 -11.88
N TYR A 74 0.12 -3.08 -11.05
CA TYR A 74 1.49 -3.53 -10.79
C TYR A 74 1.97 -3.09 -9.41
N SER A 75 3.02 -3.76 -8.91
CA SER A 75 3.79 -3.32 -7.74
C SER A 75 5.26 -3.17 -8.11
N ALA A 76 5.89 -2.07 -7.68
CA ALA A 76 7.31 -1.79 -7.82
C ALA A 76 7.99 -1.88 -6.46
N TYR A 77 9.04 -2.70 -6.37
CA TYR A 77 9.75 -2.97 -5.13
C TYR A 77 11.20 -3.38 -5.40
N LYS A 78 12.05 -3.28 -4.38
CA LYS A 78 13.41 -3.83 -4.42
C LYS A 78 13.40 -5.28 -3.95
N TYR A 79 13.99 -6.17 -4.73
CA TYR A 79 14.24 -7.54 -4.30
C TYR A 79 15.33 -7.56 -3.23
N GLN A 80 14.95 -7.92 -2.01
CA GLN A 80 15.81 -7.94 -0.83
C GLN A 80 15.40 -9.10 0.09
N PRO A 81 15.61 -10.36 -0.33
CA PRO A 81 15.24 -11.51 0.47
C PRO A 81 16.03 -11.55 1.78
N GLY A 82 15.39 -11.94 2.87
CA GLY A 82 16.04 -12.06 4.18
C GLY A 82 15.07 -12.51 5.27
N PRO A 83 15.50 -12.57 6.54
CA PRO A 83 14.71 -13.16 7.61
C PRO A 83 13.42 -12.36 7.91
N GLY A 84 12.42 -13.04 8.45
CA GLY A 84 11.17 -12.43 8.95
C GLY A 84 9.99 -13.38 8.80
N ASN A 85 8.88 -13.10 9.46
CA ASN A 85 7.73 -13.99 9.47
C ASN A 85 6.59 -13.46 8.58
N ARG A 86 5.81 -14.40 8.05
CA ARG A 86 4.56 -14.11 7.35
C ARG A 86 3.59 -13.41 8.29
N SER A 87 2.99 -12.30 7.86
CA SER A 87 1.92 -11.65 8.63
C SER A 87 0.69 -12.53 8.70
N LYS A 88 -0.02 -12.49 9.83
CA LYS A 88 -1.36 -13.09 9.99
C LYS A 88 -2.48 -12.09 9.73
N SER A 89 -2.15 -10.80 9.66
CA SER A 89 -3.10 -9.71 9.46
C SER A 89 -3.07 -9.25 8.00
N TRP A 90 -4.25 -8.90 7.49
CA TRP A 90 -4.45 -8.24 6.21
C TRP A 90 -4.82 -6.78 6.43
N PHE A 91 -4.23 -5.93 5.61
CA PHE A 91 -4.35 -4.48 5.71
C PHE A 91 -5.06 -3.92 4.48
N VAL A 92 -5.62 -2.73 4.65
CA VAL A 92 -6.19 -1.90 3.60
C VAL A 92 -5.58 -0.51 3.70
N GLU A 93 -5.87 0.35 2.72
CA GLU A 93 -5.36 1.71 2.66
C GLU A 93 -6.45 2.69 3.11
N PRO A 94 -6.40 3.20 4.36
CA PRO A 94 -7.37 4.18 4.86
C PRO A 94 -7.66 5.38 3.94
N GLN A 95 -6.69 5.85 3.16
CA GLN A 95 -6.88 7.02 2.29
C GLN A 95 -7.72 6.75 1.04
N LEU A 96 -7.88 5.47 0.65
CA LEU A 96 -8.84 5.12 -0.40
C LEU A 96 -10.28 5.26 0.09
N ILE A 97 -10.51 5.26 1.42
CA ILE A 97 -11.82 5.53 2.02
C ILE A 97 -12.05 7.04 2.11
N ASN A 98 -11.06 7.76 2.66
CA ASN A 98 -11.09 9.21 2.78
C ASN A 98 -9.67 9.75 2.71
N PRO A 99 -9.34 10.66 1.77
CA PRO A 99 -7.97 11.14 1.56
C PRO A 99 -7.36 11.84 2.79
N THR A 100 -8.18 12.31 3.73
CA THR A 100 -7.72 12.93 4.98
C THR A 100 -7.26 11.91 6.05
N TYR A 101 -7.51 10.61 5.84
CA TYR A 101 -7.12 9.58 6.80
C TYR A 101 -5.59 9.35 6.81
N PRO A 102 -5.04 8.81 7.92
CA PRO A 102 -3.60 8.63 8.10
C PRO A 102 -2.95 7.82 6.99
N LYS A 103 -1.66 8.10 6.82
CA LYS A 103 -0.82 7.45 5.81
C LYS A 103 -0.37 6.03 6.15
N GLU A 104 -0.68 5.50 7.32
CA GLU A 104 -0.37 4.10 7.63
C GLU A 104 -1.39 3.16 7.00
N MET A 105 -0.94 2.01 6.50
CA MET A 105 -1.85 0.90 6.23
C MET A 105 -2.47 0.41 7.55
N ASP A 106 -3.72 -0.03 7.53
CA ASP A 106 -4.41 -0.47 8.74
C ASP A 106 -5.38 -1.61 8.44
N THR A 107 -5.75 -2.37 9.47
CA THR A 107 -6.74 -3.44 9.33
C THR A 107 -8.14 -2.84 9.23
N GLU A 108 -9.05 -3.51 8.51
CA GLU A 108 -10.47 -3.09 8.45
C GLU A 108 -11.08 -2.95 9.85
N HIS A 109 -10.74 -3.86 10.77
CA HIS A 109 -11.22 -3.82 12.15
C HIS A 109 -10.81 -2.52 12.86
N SER A 110 -9.52 -2.19 12.83
CA SER A 110 -8.97 -0.97 13.44
C SER A 110 -9.56 0.30 12.85
N ILE A 111 -9.76 0.35 11.52
CA ILE A 111 -10.41 1.47 10.83
C ILE A 111 -11.83 1.67 11.35
N LYS A 112 -12.62 0.60 11.42
CA LYS A 112 -14.02 0.66 11.90
C LYS A 112 -14.11 1.09 13.37
N GLN A 113 -13.14 0.71 14.20
CA GLN A 113 -13.06 1.16 15.60
C GLN A 113 -12.69 2.65 15.71
N ARG A 114 -11.72 3.10 14.90
CA ARG A 114 -11.23 4.49 14.95
C ARG A 114 -12.23 5.49 14.35
N TYR A 115 -12.82 5.15 13.21
CA TYR A 115 -13.76 5.99 12.49
C TYR A 115 -15.17 5.43 12.67
N LYS A 116 -15.79 5.80 13.79
CA LYS A 116 -17.19 5.46 14.09
C LYS A 116 -18.04 5.78 12.85
N ASN A 117 -18.89 4.83 12.44
CA ASN A 117 -19.75 4.86 11.23
C ASN A 117 -19.12 4.42 9.90
N ILE A 118 -17.86 3.98 9.85
CA ILE A 118 -17.34 3.29 8.66
C ILE A 118 -17.81 1.82 8.66
N THR A 119 -18.45 1.41 7.57
CA THR A 119 -18.86 0.03 7.31
C THR A 119 -17.85 -0.69 6.42
N THR A 120 -17.87 -2.02 6.43
CA THR A 120 -17.04 -2.82 5.53
C THR A 120 -17.37 -2.52 4.05
N GLN A 121 -18.63 -2.24 3.74
CA GLN A 121 -19.07 -1.84 2.39
C GLN A 121 -18.46 -0.51 1.97
N GLN A 122 -18.38 0.48 2.87
CA GLN A 122 -17.72 1.75 2.59
C GLN A 122 -16.22 1.59 2.37
N ILE A 123 -15.55 0.71 3.11
CA ILE A 123 -14.15 0.36 2.83
C ILE A 123 -14.03 -0.24 1.42
N GLY A 124 -14.95 -1.15 1.10
CA GLY A 124 -15.02 -1.83 -0.17
C GLY A 124 -15.35 -0.95 -1.37
N GLN A 125 -15.77 0.31 -1.21
CA GLN A 125 -16.17 1.14 -2.36
C GLN A 125 -15.02 1.40 -3.36
N SER A 126 -13.78 1.43 -2.87
CA SER A 126 -12.61 1.85 -3.65
C SER A 126 -11.42 0.91 -3.56
N GLN A 127 -11.54 -0.20 -2.83
CA GLN A 127 -10.50 -1.21 -2.70
C GLN A 127 -11.08 -2.56 -2.27
N ALA A 128 -10.30 -3.62 -2.43
CA ALA A 128 -10.69 -4.95 -1.98
C ALA A 128 -10.71 -5.04 -0.46
N ILE A 129 -11.64 -5.86 0.05
CA ILE A 129 -11.82 -6.16 1.47
C ILE A 129 -11.63 -7.65 1.72
N ASN A 130 -11.46 -8.04 2.99
CA ASN A 130 -11.22 -9.44 3.35
C ASN A 130 -12.34 -10.37 2.85
N GLN A 131 -13.59 -9.87 2.85
CA GLN A 131 -14.76 -10.59 2.37
C GLN A 131 -14.63 -11.02 0.91
N ASP A 132 -14.01 -10.22 0.05
CA ASP A 132 -13.83 -10.52 -1.37
C ASP A 132 -12.96 -11.77 -1.61
N TYR A 133 -12.17 -12.16 -0.60
CA TYR A 133 -11.25 -13.29 -0.65
C TYR A 133 -11.68 -14.46 0.25
N ASN A 134 -12.89 -14.42 0.82
CA ASN A 134 -13.42 -15.52 1.60
C ASN A 134 -14.04 -16.58 0.69
N ASN A 135 -13.83 -17.86 1.03
CA ASN A 135 -14.43 -19.01 0.33
C ASN A 135 -14.16 -19.07 -1.19
N LEU A 136 -13.04 -18.50 -1.65
CA LEU A 136 -12.64 -18.62 -3.05
C LEU A 136 -12.36 -20.09 -3.39
N GLN A 137 -12.95 -20.59 -4.47
CA GLN A 137 -12.69 -21.94 -4.97
C GLN A 137 -11.56 -21.90 -5.99
N GLY A 138 -10.51 -22.68 -5.75
CA GLY A 138 -9.38 -22.77 -6.69
C GLY A 138 -8.53 -21.50 -6.83
N LEU A 139 -8.75 -20.48 -5.99
CA LEU A 139 -7.99 -19.23 -5.98
C LEU A 139 -7.44 -18.93 -4.58
N ASN A 140 -6.27 -18.30 -4.55
CA ASN A 140 -5.59 -17.79 -3.36
C ASN A 140 -5.43 -16.27 -3.42
N ARG A 141 -5.08 -15.68 -2.27
CA ARG A 141 -4.56 -14.30 -2.17
C ARG A 141 -3.14 -14.24 -2.73
N GLY A 142 -3.03 -13.99 -4.04
CA GLY A 142 -1.76 -13.90 -4.76
C GLY A 142 -1.10 -12.54 -4.61
N HIS A 143 0.17 -12.50 -4.20
CA HIS A 143 0.91 -11.26 -4.01
C HIS A 143 1.60 -10.81 -5.29
N LEU A 144 1.55 -9.50 -5.60
CA LEU A 144 2.38 -8.92 -6.66
C LEU A 144 3.78 -8.55 -6.17
N ASN A 145 3.88 -7.95 -4.98
CA ASN A 145 5.11 -7.87 -4.19
C ASN A 145 5.15 -9.06 -3.20
N PRO A 146 5.94 -10.12 -3.48
CA PRO A 146 5.92 -11.34 -2.67
C PRO A 146 6.59 -11.15 -1.31
N ASN A 147 5.97 -11.70 -0.26
CA ASN A 147 6.50 -11.69 1.11
C ASN A 147 7.97 -12.16 1.19
N PHE A 148 8.33 -13.23 0.47
CA PHE A 148 9.69 -13.79 0.54
C PHE A 148 10.74 -12.97 -0.22
N HIS A 149 10.35 -11.99 -1.01
CA HIS A 149 11.28 -11.05 -1.66
C HIS A 149 11.72 -9.93 -0.71
N GLN A 150 11.18 -9.90 0.51
CA GLN A 150 11.41 -8.85 1.49
C GLN A 150 12.15 -9.40 2.73
N SER A 151 12.99 -8.54 3.30
CA SER A 151 13.78 -8.81 4.51
C SER A 151 13.29 -7.95 5.67
N GLY A 152 13.23 -8.52 6.86
CA GLY A 152 12.73 -7.89 8.07
C GLY A 152 11.22 -8.00 8.23
N GLN A 153 10.76 -8.06 9.50
CA GLN A 153 9.35 -8.25 9.84
C GLN A 153 8.45 -7.16 9.25
N ASP A 154 8.87 -5.89 9.30
CA ASP A 154 8.04 -4.78 8.84
C ASP A 154 7.87 -4.76 7.32
N ASN A 155 8.94 -5.01 6.55
CA ASN A 155 8.86 -5.05 5.08
C ASN A 155 8.00 -6.22 4.62
N ARG A 156 8.14 -7.40 5.27
CA ARG A 156 7.29 -8.56 5.03
C ARG A 156 5.83 -8.30 5.39
N THR A 157 5.57 -7.65 6.52
CA THR A 157 4.21 -7.33 6.95
C THR A 157 3.53 -6.34 5.99
N ALA A 158 4.29 -5.39 5.46
CA ALA A 158 3.79 -4.41 4.50
C ALA A 158 3.26 -5.03 3.20
N THR A 159 3.72 -6.23 2.80
CA THR A 159 3.20 -6.90 1.60
C THR A 159 1.78 -7.46 1.77
N PHE A 160 1.24 -7.48 2.99
CA PHE A 160 -0.09 -8.01 3.31
C PHE A 160 -1.19 -6.95 3.23
N THR A 161 -1.06 -5.95 2.36
CA THR A 161 -2.18 -5.07 2.00
C THR A 161 -3.00 -5.73 0.90
N LEU A 162 -4.33 -5.66 0.96
CA LEU A 162 -5.20 -6.16 -0.11
C LEU A 162 -5.01 -5.39 -1.43
N THR A 163 -4.47 -4.18 -1.35
CA THR A 163 -4.04 -3.41 -2.53
C THR A 163 -2.84 -4.01 -3.25
N ASN A 164 -2.12 -4.99 -2.67
CA ASN A 164 -1.03 -5.74 -3.30
C ASN A 164 -1.45 -7.17 -3.72
N ILE A 165 -2.75 -7.50 -3.62
CA ILE A 165 -3.27 -8.86 -3.80
C ILE A 165 -4.22 -8.94 -4.99
N VAL A 166 -4.14 -10.06 -5.71
CA VAL A 166 -5.14 -10.49 -6.69
C VAL A 166 -5.67 -11.88 -6.35
N PRO A 167 -6.90 -12.24 -6.78
CA PRO A 167 -7.33 -13.63 -6.82
C PRO A 167 -6.48 -14.38 -7.84
N GLN A 168 -5.62 -15.27 -7.38
CA GLN A 168 -4.68 -16.02 -8.23
C GLN A 168 -4.98 -17.52 -8.17
N ASN A 169 -4.93 -18.21 -9.31
CA ASN A 169 -5.08 -19.67 -9.34
C ASN A 169 -4.19 -20.35 -8.28
N SER A 170 -4.79 -21.27 -7.51
CA SER A 170 -4.13 -21.83 -6.34
C SER A 170 -2.88 -22.62 -6.67
N THR A 171 -2.88 -23.36 -7.79
CA THR A 171 -1.70 -24.10 -8.26
C THR A 171 -0.60 -23.11 -8.57
N LEU A 172 -0.85 -22.17 -9.49
CA LEU A 172 0.13 -21.15 -9.90
C LEU A 172 0.70 -20.33 -8.73
N ASN A 173 -0.13 -19.96 -7.75
CA ASN A 173 0.30 -19.21 -6.58
C ASN A 173 1.24 -20.01 -5.65
N GLN A 174 1.13 -21.35 -5.64
CA GLN A 174 1.94 -22.24 -4.80
C GLN A 174 3.14 -22.83 -5.53
N GLY A 175 3.14 -22.77 -6.86
CA GLY A 175 4.22 -23.21 -7.73
C GLY A 175 3.76 -23.29 -9.18
N ALA A 176 4.69 -23.11 -10.12
CA ALA A 176 4.48 -23.45 -11.52
C ALA A 176 5.01 -24.87 -11.79
#